data_AF-R9X918-F1
#
_entry.id   AF-R9X918-F1
#
_cell.length_a   1.000
_cell.length_b   1.000
_cell.length_c   1.000
_cell.angle_alpha   90.00
_cell.angle_beta   90.00
_cell.angle_gamma   90.00
#
_symmetry.space_group_name_H-M   'P 1'
#
loop_
_entity.id
_entity.type
_entity.pdbx_description
1 polymer ?
#
loop_
_entity_poly.entity_id
_entity_poly.type
_entity_poly.pdbx_seq_one_letter_code
_entity_poly.pdbx_strand_id
1 'polypeptide(L)'
;MAPTQLEIKVRALQRLIKEEKYYQDELKEQKERVEVLKKDTSVDPYDLKKQIEVMQDTERLLPRFYEKVEQFHNDLKEFVNGYHGDEDTGDAHKALKLGSDLLASRK
;
A
#
# COMPACT_ATOMS: atom_id res chain seq x y z
N MET A 1 -12.22 18.86 -19.06
CA MET A 1 -10.79 18.98 -19.42
C MET A 1 -10.09 17.71 -19.01
N ALA A 2 -9.04 17.30 -19.72
CA ALA A 2 -8.21 16.18 -19.30
C ALA A 2 -7.40 16.57 -18.05
N PRO A 3 -7.10 15.63 -17.13
CA PRO A 3 -6.31 15.93 -15.95
C PRO A 3 -4.87 16.32 -16.34
N THR A 4 -4.27 17.20 -15.54
CA THR A 4 -2.86 17.61 -15.74
C THR A 4 -1.90 16.50 -15.33
N GLN A 5 -0.63 16.61 -15.74
CA GLN A 5 0.39 15.66 -15.35
C GLN A 5 0.60 15.64 -13.82
N LEU A 6 0.50 16.80 -13.17
CA LEU A 6 0.55 16.93 -11.71
C LEU A 6 -0.60 16.14 -11.07
N GLU A 7 -1.84 16.39 -11.51
CA GLU A 7 -3.02 15.68 -11.00
C GLU A 7 -2.93 14.17 -11.18
N ILE A 8 -2.42 13.70 -12.32
CA ILE A 8 -2.25 12.27 -12.60
C ILE A 8 -1.27 11.64 -11.59
N LYS A 9 -0.09 12.24 -11.39
CA LYS A 9 0.94 11.71 -10.47
C LYS A 9 0.46 11.73 -9.02
N VAL A 10 -0.20 12.81 -8.59
CA VAL A 10 -0.79 12.92 -7.25
C VAL A 10 -1.83 11.84 -7.02
N ARG A 11 -2.80 11.68 -7.94
CA ARG A 11 -3.87 10.68 -7.80
C ARG A 11 -3.31 9.26 -7.84
N ALA A 12 -2.25 9.02 -8.61
CA ALA A 12 -1.62 7.71 -8.67
C ALA A 12 -0.99 7.31 -7.33
N LEU A 13 -0.22 8.21 -6.70
CA LEU A 13 0.36 7.95 -5.37
C LEU A 13 -0.72 7.80 -4.30
N GLN A 14 -1.75 8.65 -4.30
CA GLN A 14 -2.88 8.55 -3.37
C GLN A 14 -3.63 7.22 -3.48
N ARG A 15 -3.81 6.69 -4.70
CA ARG A 15 -4.43 5.37 -4.92
C ARG A 15 -3.61 4.26 -4.30
N LEU A 16 -2.28 4.29 -4.48
CA LEU A 16 -1.39 3.30 -3.88
C LEU A 16 -1.44 3.40 -2.33
N ILE A 17 -1.40 4.60 -1.76
CA ILE A 17 -1.54 4.76 -0.29
C ILE A 17 -2.85 4.14 0.22
N LYS A 18 -3.94 4.30 -0.53
CA LYS A 18 -5.24 3.71 -0.18
C LYS A 18 -5.28 2.19 -0.37
N GLU A 19 -4.64 1.68 -1.43
CA GLU A 19 -4.54 0.25 -1.72
C GLU A 19 -3.73 -0.49 -0.66
N GLU A 20 -2.67 0.14 -0.13
CA GLU A 20 -1.90 -0.38 1.00
C GLU A 20 -2.79 -0.71 2.20
N LYS A 21 -3.67 0.22 2.56
CA LYS A 21 -4.61 0.02 3.66
C LYS A 21 -5.49 -1.21 3.46
N TYR A 22 -5.94 -1.46 2.23
CA TYR A 22 -6.75 -2.64 1.93
C TYR A 22 -5.96 -3.93 2.11
N TYR A 23 -4.69 -3.98 1.69
CA TYR A 23 -3.83 -5.14 1.93
C TYR A 23 -3.55 -5.35 3.42
N GLN A 24 -3.36 -4.28 4.20
CA GLN A 24 -3.17 -4.40 5.65
C GLN A 24 -4.43 -4.88 6.37
N ASP A 25 -5.60 -4.35 6.00
CA ASP A 25 -6.88 -4.77 6.57
C ASP A 25 -7.15 -6.25 6.24
N GLU A 26 -6.94 -6.68 4.99
CA GLU A 26 -7.05 -8.09 4.58
C GLU A 26 -6.08 -8.99 5.35
N LEU A 27 -4.80 -8.60 5.44
CA LEU A 27 -3.79 -9.38 6.14
C LEU A 27 -4.10 -9.51 7.63
N LYS A 28 -4.64 -8.46 8.24
CA LYS A 28 -5.08 -8.48 9.64
C LYS A 28 -6.21 -9.50 9.84
N GLU A 29 -7.24 -9.48 8.99
CA GLU A 29 -8.35 -10.44 9.06
C GLU A 29 -7.87 -11.89 8.88
N GLN A 30 -6.96 -12.12 7.91
CA GLN A 30 -6.36 -13.43 7.68
C GLN A 30 -5.53 -13.91 8.88
N LYS A 31 -4.73 -13.01 9.49
CA LYS A 31 -3.96 -13.31 10.72
C LYS A 31 -4.87 -13.68 11.88
N GLU A 32 -5.92 -12.91 12.12
CA GLU A 32 -6.91 -13.19 13.17
C GLU A 32 -7.58 -14.56 12.93
N ARG A 33 -7.96 -14.86 11.68
CA ARG A 33 -8.53 -16.16 11.30
C ARG A 33 -7.58 -17.32 11.58
N VAL A 34 -6.31 -17.20 11.17
CA VAL A 34 -5.28 -18.22 11.41
C VAL A 34 -5.06 -18.43 12.91
N GLU A 35 -5.01 -17.36 13.71
CA GLU A 35 -4.83 -17.47 15.16
C GLU A 35 -6.02 -18.12 15.87
N VAL A 36 -7.25 -17.88 15.40
CA VAL A 36 -8.45 -18.59 15.89
C VAL A 36 -8.34 -20.09 15.56
N LEU A 37 -8.01 -20.44 14.31
CA LEU A 37 -7.92 -21.84 13.89
C LEU A 37 -6.79 -22.60 14.58
N LYS A 38 -5.66 -21.95 14.88
CA LYS A 38 -4.55 -22.55 15.64
C LYS A 38 -4.93 -22.97 17.07
N LYS A 39 -5.90 -22.27 17.67
CA LYS A 39 -6.35 -22.54 19.04
C LYS A 39 -7.43 -23.63 19.11
N ASP A 40 -8.06 -23.94 17.99
CA ASP A 40 -9.12 -24.93 17.90
C ASP A 40 -8.52 -26.32 17.62
N THR A 41 -8.55 -27.20 18.62
CA THR A 41 -8.01 -28.56 18.53
C THR A 41 -8.84 -29.49 17.63
N SER A 42 -10.03 -29.05 17.20
CA SER A 42 -10.90 -29.82 16.31
C SER A 42 -10.69 -29.52 14.82
N VAL A 43 -9.92 -28.47 14.50
CA VAL A 43 -9.63 -28.08 13.12
C VAL A 43 -8.70 -29.09 12.46
N ASP A 44 -9.04 -29.45 11.22
CA ASP A 44 -8.18 -30.31 10.40
C ASP A 44 -6.84 -29.59 10.07
N PRO A 45 -5.69 -30.25 10.25
CA PRO A 45 -4.38 -29.63 9.99
C PRO A 45 -4.20 -29.13 8.54
N TYR A 46 -4.83 -29.78 7.56
CA TYR A 46 -4.79 -29.36 6.16
C TYR A 46 -5.59 -28.08 5.93
N ASP A 47 -6.74 -27.93 6.59
CA ASP A 47 -7.53 -26.71 6.52
C ASP A 47 -6.81 -25.51 7.15
N LEU A 48 -6.17 -25.71 8.32
CA LEU A 48 -5.30 -24.69 8.92
C LEU A 48 -4.14 -24.31 7.99
N LYS A 49 -3.47 -25.31 7.38
CA LYS A 49 -2.37 -25.07 6.45
C LYS A 49 -2.81 -24.20 5.27
N LYS A 50 -3.97 -24.47 4.69
CA LYS A 50 -4.51 -23.64 3.59
C LYS A 50 -4.71 -22.19 3.99
N GLN A 51 -5.23 -21.93 5.20
CA GLN A 51 -5.44 -20.56 5.66
C GLN A 51 -4.11 -19.83 5.90
N ILE A 52 -3.08 -20.54 6.36
CA ILE A 52 -1.72 -19.99 6.47
C ILE A 52 -1.15 -19.69 5.07
N GLU A 53 -1.33 -20.57 4.09
CA GLU A 53 -0.87 -20.34 2.71
C GLU A 53 -1.52 -19.09 2.09
N VAL A 54 -2.84 -18.92 2.23
CA VAL A 54 -3.56 -17.72 1.78
C VAL A 54 -2.99 -16.46 2.44
N MET A 55 -2.78 -16.49 3.77
CA MET A 55 -2.18 -15.38 4.50
C MET A 55 -0.78 -15.02 3.98
N GLN A 56 0.06 -16.04 3.77
CA GLN A 56 1.43 -15.83 3.26
C GLN A 56 1.44 -15.30 1.83
N ASP A 57 0.47 -15.67 1.00
CA ASP A 57 0.37 -15.14 -0.36
C ASP A 57 0.06 -13.63 -0.35
N THR A 58 -0.82 -13.16 0.54
CA THR A 58 -1.03 -11.72 0.75
C THR A 58 0.24 -11.04 1.28
N GLU A 59 0.95 -11.62 2.25
CA GLU A 59 2.21 -11.06 2.76
C GLU A 59 3.28 -10.92 1.66
N ARG A 60 3.35 -11.88 0.73
CA ARG A 60 4.32 -11.87 -0.39
C ARG A 60 4.06 -10.77 -1.41
N LEU A 61 2.87 -10.18 -1.46
CA LEU A 61 2.56 -9.06 -2.35
C LEU A 61 3.16 -7.74 -1.85
N LEU A 62 3.22 -7.55 -0.53
CA LEU A 62 3.57 -6.28 0.10
C LEU A 62 4.97 -5.75 -0.29
N PRO A 63 6.05 -6.56 -0.37
CA PRO A 63 7.37 -6.04 -0.75
C PRO A 63 7.37 -5.36 -2.12
N ARG A 64 6.86 -6.04 -3.15
CA ARG A 64 6.75 -5.48 -4.52
C ARG A 64 5.80 -4.30 -4.58
N PHE A 65 4.76 -4.32 -3.77
CA PHE A 65 3.83 -3.21 -3.65
C PHE A 65 4.52 -1.96 -3.09
N TYR A 66 5.32 -2.08 -2.03
CA TYR A 66 6.08 -0.94 -1.48
C TYR A 66 7.16 -0.42 -2.45
N GLU A 67 7.81 -1.29 -3.22
CA GLU A 67 8.70 -0.85 -4.32
C GLU A 67 7.96 0.04 -5.32
N LYS A 68 6.72 -0.34 -5.69
CA LYS A 68 5.87 0.47 -6.58
C LYS A 68 5.46 1.81 -5.92
N VAL A 69 5.13 1.81 -4.63
CA VAL A 69 4.85 3.06 -3.89
C VAL A 69 6.07 3.99 -3.92
N GLU A 70 7.27 3.45 -3.68
CA GLU A 70 8.52 4.20 -3.69
C GLU A 70 8.83 4.78 -5.07
N GLN A 71 8.59 4.04 -6.14
CA GLN A 71 8.73 4.54 -7.52
C GLN A 71 7.81 5.74 -7.79
N PHE A 72 6.52 5.62 -7.44
CA PHE A 72 5.54 6.69 -7.68
C PHE A 72 5.76 7.90 -6.77
N HIS A 73 6.25 7.68 -5.56
CA HIS A 73 6.67 8.73 -4.65
C HIS A 73 7.83 9.53 -5.22
N ASN A 74 8.89 8.84 -5.67
CA ASN A 74 10.06 9.48 -6.26
C ASN A 74 9.70 10.22 -7.56
N ASP A 75 8.88 9.61 -8.43
CA ASP A 75 8.41 10.24 -9.67
C ASP A 75 7.60 11.53 -9.42
N LEU A 76 6.70 11.54 -8.43
CA LEU A 76 6.00 12.75 -8.03
C LEU A 76 6.95 13.79 -7.42
N LYS A 77 7.91 13.36 -6.60
CA LYS A 77 8.89 14.24 -5.94
C LYS A 77 9.78 14.94 -6.96
N GLU A 78 10.30 14.20 -7.93
CA GLU A 78 11.11 14.75 -9.02
C GLU A 78 10.30 15.72 -9.88
N PHE A 79 9.05 15.37 -10.19
CA PHE A 79 8.15 16.24 -10.94
C PHE A 79 7.93 17.58 -10.22
N VAL A 80 7.60 17.56 -8.93
CA VAL A 80 7.35 18.77 -8.13
C VAL A 80 8.62 19.62 -8.00
N ASN A 81 9.79 19.02 -7.82
CA ASN A 81 11.05 19.75 -7.70
C ASN A 81 11.42 20.53 -8.98
N GLY A 82 11.04 20.00 -10.14
CA GLY A 82 11.25 20.65 -11.45
C GLY A 82 10.05 21.46 -11.95
N TYR A 83 8.99 21.61 -11.15
CA TYR A 83 7.74 22.24 -11.58
C TYR A 83 7.81 23.77 -11.45
N HIS A 84 7.59 24.46 -12.57
CA HIS A 84 7.58 25.93 -12.67
C HIS A 84 6.25 26.49 -13.19
N GLY A 85 5.18 25.68 -13.19
CA GLY A 85 3.84 26.12 -13.57
C GLY A 85 3.10 26.79 -12.41
N ASP A 86 1.89 27.27 -12.69
CA ASP A 86 1.07 28.02 -11.74
C ASP A 86 0.03 27.15 -11.00
N GLU A 87 0.04 25.82 -11.19
CA GLU A 87 -0.86 24.91 -10.47
C GLU A 87 -0.51 24.86 -8.97
N ASP A 88 -1.54 24.74 -8.12
CA ASP A 88 -1.34 24.50 -6.69
C ASP A 88 -0.70 23.12 -6.46
N THR A 89 0.45 23.13 -5.78
CA THR A 89 1.20 21.92 -5.45
C THR A 89 0.90 21.40 -4.05
N GLY A 90 -0.03 22.01 -3.30
CA GLY A 90 -0.36 21.63 -1.92
C GLY A 90 -0.74 20.16 -1.78
N ASP A 91 -1.55 19.62 -2.69
CA ASP A 91 -1.94 18.20 -2.65
C ASP A 91 -0.79 17.25 -3.00
N ALA A 92 0.16 17.69 -3.84
CA ALA A 92 1.36 16.92 -4.13
C ALA A 92 2.25 16.79 -2.89
N HIS A 93 2.46 17.89 -2.16
CA HIS A 93 3.22 17.87 -0.91
C HIS A 93 2.55 17.00 0.16
N LYS A 94 1.23 17.03 0.28
CA LYS A 94 0.47 16.12 1.17
C LYS A 94 0.67 14.66 0.77
N ALA A 95 0.52 14.34 -0.51
CA ALA A 95 0.70 12.97 -1.00
C ALA A 95 2.13 12.46 -0.78
N LEU A 96 3.14 13.30 -1.01
CA LEU A 96 4.56 12.98 -0.75
C LEU A 96 4.83 12.74 0.74
N LYS A 97 4.22 13.54 1.64
CA LYS A 97 4.33 13.31 3.08
C LYS A 97 3.73 11.98 3.47
N LEU A 98 2.49 11.72 3.06
CA LEU A 98 1.79 10.45 3.36
C LEU A 98 2.54 9.23 2.80
N GLY A 99 3.07 9.33 1.58
CA GLY A 99 3.86 8.26 0.98
C GLY A 99 5.18 8.03 1.74
N SER A 100 5.84 9.09 2.21
CA SER A 100 7.04 8.96 3.05
C SER A 100 6.73 8.31 4.40
N ASP A 101 5.63 8.70 5.04
CA ASP A 101 5.19 8.13 6.33
C ASP A 101 4.89 6.63 6.17
N LEU A 102 4.17 6.24 5.10
CA LEU A 102 3.86 4.85 4.76
C LEU A 102 5.13 4.03 4.50
N LEU A 103 6.08 4.55 3.71
CA LEU A 103 7.34 3.86 3.44
C LEU A 103 8.22 3.74 4.69
N ALA A 104 8.11 4.67 5.65
CA ALA A 104 8.81 4.60 6.93
C ALA A 104 8.16 3.57 7.88
N SER A 105 6.85 3.36 7.81
CA SER A 105 6.12 2.40 8.64
C SER A 105 6.19 0.95 8.17
N ARG A 106 6.85 0.66 7.03
CA ARG A 106 6.99 -0.71 6.49
C ARG A 106 7.91 -1.65 7.30
N LYS A 107 8.43 -1.19 8.45
CA LYS A 107 9.37 -1.93 9.31
C LYS A 107 8.70 -2.97 10.18
#